data_AF-A0A6D0IXF1-F1
#
_entry.id   AF-A0A6D0IXF1-F1
#
_cell.length_a   1.000
_cell.length_b   1.000
_cell.length_c   1.000
_cell.angle_alpha   90.00
_cell.angle_beta   90.00
_cell.angle_gamma   90.00
#
_symmetry.space_group_name_H-M   'P 1'
#
loop_
_entity.id
_entity.type
_entity.pdbx_description
1 polymer ?
#
loop_
_entity_poly.entity_id
_entity_poly.type
_entity_poly.pdbx_seq_one_letter_code
_entity_poly.pdbx_strand_id
1 'polypeptide(L)'
;KSRFDVVLLGIDKQGQWHVSDASNYLLNADDPAHIALRPSATSLAQVPGKHEHQLIDAQNGQPLPTVDVIFPIVHGTLGEDGSLQGMLRVANLPFVGSDVLASAACMDKDVTKRLLRDAGLNIAPFITLTRANRHNISFAEVESKLGLPLFVKPANQGSSVGVSKVTSEEQYAIAVDLA
;
A
#
# COMPACT_ATOMS: atom_id res chain seq x y z
N LYS A 1 28.95 -18.22 5.02
CA LYS A 1 28.06 -18.93 4.07
C LYS A 1 26.93 -17.97 3.69
N SER A 2 26.73 -17.67 2.41
CA SER A 2 25.54 -16.93 1.95
C SER A 2 24.33 -17.87 2.05
N ARG A 3 23.23 -17.39 2.65
CA ARG A 3 22.00 -18.16 2.85
C ARG A 3 20.94 -17.90 1.76
N PHE A 4 21.14 -16.85 0.97
CA PHE A 4 20.13 -16.32 0.06
C PHE A 4 20.80 -15.88 -1.24
N ASP A 5 20.13 -16.17 -2.35
CA ASP A 5 20.35 -15.56 -3.65
C ASP A 5 19.20 -14.61 -3.95
N VAL A 6 19.47 -13.51 -4.66
CA VAL A 6 18.49 -12.43 -4.85
C VAL A 6 17.91 -12.48 -6.26
N VAL A 7 16.58 -12.54 -6.35
CA VAL A 7 15.81 -12.30 -7.57
C VAL A 7 15.10 -10.95 -7.42
N LEU A 8 15.26 -10.07 -8.40
CA LEU A 8 14.65 -8.73 -8.35
C LEU A 8 13.42 -8.66 -9.24
N LEU A 9 12.30 -8.28 -8.63
CA LEU A 9 11.02 -8.01 -9.29
C LEU A 9 10.68 -6.54 -9.03
N GLY A 10 10.86 -5.69 -10.04
CA GLY A 10 10.53 -4.27 -9.96
C GLY A 10 9.10 -4.01 -10.44
N ILE A 11 8.40 -3.07 -9.80
CA ILE A 11 7.10 -2.57 -10.25
C ILE A 11 7.27 -1.09 -10.62
N ASP A 12 7.00 -0.73 -11.86
CA ASP A 12 7.13 0.65 -12.32
C ASP A 12 5.98 1.54 -11.83
N LYS A 13 6.04 2.84 -12.16
CA LYS A 13 5.00 3.82 -11.77
C LYS A 13 3.67 3.59 -12.47
N GLN A 14 3.61 2.73 -13.49
CA GLN A 14 2.40 2.32 -14.20
C GLN A 14 1.84 1.00 -13.65
N GLY A 15 2.53 0.37 -12.68
CA GLY A 15 2.15 -0.92 -12.09
C GLY A 15 2.65 -2.13 -12.88
N GLN A 16 3.51 -1.95 -13.88
CA GLN A 16 4.07 -3.04 -14.68
C GLN A 16 5.23 -3.72 -13.95
N TRP A 17 5.26 -5.05 -14.04
CA TRP A 17 6.27 -5.87 -13.38
C TRP A 17 7.43 -6.19 -14.32
N HIS A 18 8.65 -6.04 -13.80
CA HIS A 18 9.90 -6.23 -14.52
C HIS A 18 10.80 -7.19 -13.75
N VAL A 19 11.30 -8.23 -14.43
CA VAL A 19 12.38 -9.06 -13.88
C VAL A 19 13.71 -8.35 -14.14
N SER A 20 14.49 -8.09 -13.09
CA SER A 20 15.74 -7.32 -13.18
C SER A 20 16.95 -8.11 -12.72
N ASP A 21 18.10 -7.77 -13.30
CA ASP A 21 19.41 -8.25 -12.85
C ASP A 21 19.96 -7.36 -11.73
N ALA A 22 20.53 -7.97 -10.69
CA ALA A 22 21.05 -7.25 -9.53
C ALA A 22 22.17 -6.25 -9.86
N SER A 23 22.91 -6.46 -10.95
CA SER A 23 23.96 -5.56 -11.40
C SER A 23 23.43 -4.31 -12.11
N ASN A 24 22.17 -4.29 -12.56
CA ASN A 24 21.69 -3.25 -13.48
C ASN A 24 20.19 -2.92 -13.39
N TYR A 25 19.55 -3.09 -12.23
CA TYR A 25 18.10 -2.85 -12.07
C TYR A 25 17.70 -1.37 -11.98
N LEU A 26 18.66 -0.45 -11.84
CA LEU A 26 18.40 1.00 -11.73
C LEU A 26 18.98 1.78 -12.91
N LEU A 27 18.30 2.88 -13.24
CA LEU A 27 18.83 4.00 -14.01
C LEU A 27 19.28 5.07 -13.01
N ASN A 28 20.43 5.71 -13.27
CA ASN A 28 20.96 6.81 -12.47
C ASN A 28 21.04 6.48 -10.96
N ALA A 29 21.57 5.31 -10.61
CA ALA A 29 21.55 4.79 -9.23
C ALA A 29 22.18 5.74 -8.19
N ASP A 30 23.19 6.51 -8.60
CA ASP A 30 23.90 7.46 -7.74
C ASP A 30 23.33 8.89 -7.78
N ASP A 31 22.23 9.13 -8.51
CA ASP A 31 21.57 10.44 -8.64
C ASP A 31 20.15 10.39 -8.03
N PRO A 32 19.96 10.85 -6.78
CA PRO A 32 18.67 10.83 -6.11
C PRO A 32 17.56 11.60 -6.84
N ALA A 33 17.89 12.59 -7.67
CA ALA A 33 16.89 13.37 -8.40
C ALA A 33 16.35 12.62 -9.64
N HIS A 34 17.14 11.71 -10.20
CA HIS A 34 16.82 11.03 -11.46
C HIS A 34 16.85 9.50 -11.38
N ILE A 35 17.04 8.94 -10.19
CA ILE A 35 16.98 7.50 -9.95
C ILE A 35 15.63 6.93 -10.39
N ALA A 36 15.68 5.85 -11.17
CA ALA A 36 14.47 5.18 -11.66
C ALA A 36 14.68 3.68 -11.82
N LEU A 37 13.59 2.92 -11.79
CA LEU A 37 13.62 1.51 -12.16
C LEU A 37 14.00 1.37 -13.63
N ARG A 38 14.93 0.48 -13.95
CA ARG A 38 15.24 0.12 -15.34
C ARG A 38 14.14 -0.81 -15.87
N PRO A 39 13.44 -0.44 -16.96
CA PRO A 39 12.48 -1.34 -17.60
C PRO A 39 13.18 -2.61 -18.10
N SER A 40 12.49 -3.74 -17.94
CA SER A 40 12.91 -5.03 -18.48
C SER A 40 12.02 -5.46 -19.64
N ALA A 41 12.59 -6.20 -20.59
CA ALA A 41 11.82 -6.86 -21.65
C ALA A 41 11.02 -8.06 -21.12
N THR A 42 11.37 -8.59 -19.95
CA THR A 42 10.69 -9.74 -19.34
C THR A 42 9.54 -9.26 -18.47
N SER A 43 8.32 -9.52 -18.92
CA SER A 43 7.10 -9.34 -18.14
C SER A 43 6.77 -10.61 -17.37
N LEU A 44 6.21 -10.44 -16.17
CA LEU A 44 5.92 -11.53 -15.26
C LEU A 44 4.45 -11.94 -15.33
N ALA A 45 4.19 -13.23 -15.35
CA ALA A 45 2.87 -13.80 -15.06
C ALA A 45 2.95 -14.76 -13.86
N GLN A 46 1.89 -14.77 -13.08
CA GLN A 46 1.75 -15.62 -11.91
C GLN A 46 0.88 -16.85 -12.24
N VAL A 47 1.24 -18.01 -11.72
CA VAL A 47 0.47 -19.26 -11.85
C VAL A 47 -0.09 -19.67 -10.48
N PRO A 48 -1.36 -19.34 -10.17
CA PRO A 48 -2.01 -19.69 -8.92
C PRO A 48 -2.00 -21.18 -8.59
N GLY A 49 -1.93 -21.52 -7.29
CA GLY A 49 -2.08 -22.88 -6.79
C GLY A 49 -0.90 -23.84 -7.01
N LYS A 50 0.14 -23.43 -7.75
CA LYS A 50 1.37 -24.24 -7.89
C LYS A 50 2.27 -24.11 -6.65
N HIS A 51 3.16 -25.08 -6.47
CA HIS A 51 4.20 -25.08 -5.44
C HIS A 51 5.62 -24.88 -6.01
N GLU A 52 5.77 -24.99 -7.33
CA GLU A 52 7.01 -24.74 -8.07
C GLU A 52 6.67 -23.96 -9.33
N HIS A 53 7.61 -23.13 -9.81
CA HIS A 53 7.44 -22.30 -11.00
C HIS A 53 6.17 -21.43 -10.95
N GLN A 54 5.90 -20.82 -9.80
CA GLN A 54 4.72 -19.97 -9.60
C GLN A 54 4.82 -18.64 -10.38
N LEU A 55 6.01 -18.30 -10.86
CA LEU A 55 6.31 -17.14 -11.69
C LEU A 55 6.89 -17.59 -13.03
N ILE A 56 6.36 -17.06 -14.12
CA ILE A 56 6.78 -17.35 -15.49
C ILE A 56 7.00 -16.05 -16.28
N ASP A 57 7.80 -16.12 -17.32
CA ASP A 57 7.87 -15.08 -18.35
C ASP A 57 6.56 -15.11 -19.14
N ALA A 58 5.85 -13.99 -19.15
CA ALA A 58 4.54 -13.89 -19.78
C ALA A 58 4.58 -13.96 -21.31
N GLN A 59 5.75 -13.77 -21.95
CA GLN A 59 5.89 -13.79 -23.40
C GLN A 59 6.09 -15.18 -23.98
N ASN A 60 6.85 -16.03 -23.27
CA ASN A 60 7.26 -17.35 -23.78
C ASN A 60 6.82 -18.51 -22.86
N GLY A 61 6.23 -18.22 -21.70
CA GLY A 61 5.75 -19.22 -20.75
C GLY A 61 6.85 -19.98 -20.01
N GLN A 62 8.12 -19.58 -20.15
CA GLN A 62 9.23 -20.24 -19.47
C GLN A 62 9.23 -19.88 -17.99
N PRO A 63 9.62 -20.84 -17.11
CA PRO A 63 9.74 -20.57 -15.69
C PRO A 63 10.82 -19.52 -15.42
N LEU A 64 10.49 -18.57 -14.54
CA LEU A 64 11.48 -17.68 -13.94
C LEU A 64 12.26 -18.43 -12.85
N PRO A 65 13.39 -17.87 -12.36
CA PRO A 65 14.10 -18.43 -11.22
C PRO A 65 13.15 -18.71 -10.04
N THR A 66 13.36 -19.84 -9.37
CA THR A 66 12.52 -20.23 -8.24
C THR A 66 12.67 -19.22 -7.11
N VAL A 67 11.54 -18.81 -6.53
CA VAL A 67 11.51 -17.86 -5.41
C VAL A 67 10.95 -18.56 -4.19
N ASP A 68 11.83 -18.80 -3.21
CA ASP A 68 11.46 -19.48 -1.95
C ASP A 68 10.72 -18.56 -0.97
N VAL A 69 11.01 -17.25 -1.04
CA VAL A 69 10.37 -16.22 -0.21
C VAL A 69 10.40 -14.87 -0.92
N ILE A 70 9.28 -14.16 -0.88
CA ILE A 70 9.15 -12.79 -1.39
C ILE A 70 9.38 -11.82 -0.24
N PHE A 71 10.20 -10.79 -0.47
CA PHE A 71 10.34 -9.66 0.45
C PHE A 71 9.67 -8.43 -0.18
N PRO A 72 8.36 -8.20 0.07
CA PRO A 72 7.65 -7.10 -0.57
C PRO A 72 8.00 -5.76 0.11
N ILE A 73 8.60 -4.85 -0.66
CA ILE A 73 8.84 -3.44 -0.28
C ILE A 73 8.18 -2.49 -1.30
N VAL A 74 6.95 -2.84 -1.68
CA VAL A 74 6.17 -2.09 -2.67
C VAL A 74 5.33 -1.06 -1.93
N HIS A 75 5.57 0.21 -2.22
CA HIS A 75 4.77 1.32 -1.69
C HIS A 75 3.50 1.56 -2.51
N GLY A 76 2.53 2.21 -1.87
CA GLY A 76 1.25 2.56 -2.48
C GLY A 76 0.17 1.55 -2.16
N THR A 77 -1.07 1.90 -2.52
CA THR A 77 -2.28 1.20 -2.05
C THR A 77 -2.19 -0.31 -2.21
N LEU A 78 -1.92 -0.82 -3.42
CA LEU A 78 -1.92 -2.26 -3.68
C LEU A 78 -0.77 -3.04 -3.01
N GLY A 79 0.34 -2.36 -2.69
CA GLY A 79 1.48 -2.99 -2.01
C GLY A 79 1.26 -3.14 -0.50
N GLU A 80 0.43 -2.27 0.08
CA GLU A 80 0.30 -2.09 1.52
C GLU A 80 -1.09 -2.51 2.07
N ASP A 81 -2.14 -2.54 1.23
CA ASP A 81 -3.53 -2.78 1.66
C ASP A 81 -3.97 -4.25 1.76
N GLY A 82 -3.05 -5.19 1.58
CA GLY A 82 -3.36 -6.62 1.57
C GLY A 82 -3.56 -7.21 0.17
N SER A 83 -3.67 -6.41 -0.89
CA SER A 83 -3.87 -6.89 -2.26
C SER A 83 -2.70 -7.73 -2.76
N LEU A 84 -1.46 -7.19 -2.67
CA LEU A 84 -0.26 -7.92 -3.03
C LEU A 84 -0.09 -9.17 -2.16
N GLN A 85 -0.34 -9.07 -0.85
CA GLN A 85 -0.26 -10.20 0.07
C GLN A 85 -1.26 -11.29 -0.31
N GLY A 86 -2.47 -10.92 -0.72
CA GLY A 86 -3.49 -11.85 -1.22
C GLY A 86 -3.07 -12.56 -2.50
N MET A 87 -2.51 -11.81 -3.45
CA MET A 87 -1.96 -12.34 -4.70
C MET A 87 -0.83 -13.35 -4.42
N LEU A 88 0.10 -13.04 -3.53
CA LEU A 88 1.19 -13.94 -3.14
C LEU A 88 0.65 -15.21 -2.46
N ARG A 89 -0.37 -15.07 -1.61
CA ARG A 89 -1.00 -16.20 -0.92
C ARG A 89 -1.70 -17.16 -1.86
N VAL A 90 -2.38 -16.65 -2.90
CA VAL A 90 -3.03 -17.45 -3.94
C VAL A 90 -2.02 -18.25 -4.78
N ALA A 91 -0.80 -17.75 -4.93
CA ALA A 91 0.28 -18.47 -5.61
C ALA A 91 1.16 -19.30 -4.69
N ASN A 92 0.76 -19.55 -3.44
CA ASN A 92 1.57 -20.29 -2.47
C ASN A 92 3.01 -19.76 -2.35
N LEU A 93 3.21 -18.44 -2.47
CA LEU A 93 4.52 -17.81 -2.28
C LEU A 93 4.63 -17.32 -0.83
N PRO A 94 5.56 -17.86 -0.03
CA PRO A 94 5.87 -17.29 1.28
C PRO A 94 6.32 -15.84 1.13
N PHE A 95 5.92 -14.97 2.05
CA PHE A 95 6.32 -13.57 1.99
C PHE A 95 6.58 -12.99 3.38
N VAL A 96 7.43 -11.97 3.42
CA VAL A 96 7.78 -11.22 4.62
C VAL A 96 6.72 -10.14 4.91
N GLY A 97 6.37 -9.96 6.19
CA GLY A 97 5.51 -8.87 6.66
C GLY A 97 4.14 -9.33 7.17
N SER A 98 3.23 -8.37 7.31
CA SER A 98 1.84 -8.60 7.72
C SER A 98 1.08 -9.43 6.70
N ASP A 99 0.16 -10.28 7.17
CA ASP A 99 -0.74 -11.02 6.30
C ASP A 99 -1.84 -10.12 5.66
N VAL A 100 -2.74 -10.73 4.88
CA VAL A 100 -3.81 -10.02 4.17
C VAL A 100 -4.70 -9.21 5.12
N LEU A 101 -5.12 -9.80 6.24
CA LEU A 101 -6.04 -9.15 7.17
C LEU A 101 -5.34 -8.01 7.90
N ALA A 102 -4.12 -8.25 8.40
CA ALA A 102 -3.35 -7.27 9.11
C ALA A 102 -2.98 -6.08 8.21
N SER A 103 -2.54 -6.33 6.97
CA SER A 103 -2.27 -5.26 5.99
C SER A 103 -3.51 -4.43 5.69
N ALA A 104 -4.64 -5.06 5.36
CA ALA A 104 -5.88 -4.36 5.07
C ALA A 104 -6.39 -3.53 6.27
N ALA A 105 -6.41 -4.13 7.46
CA ALA A 105 -6.88 -3.47 8.67
C ALA A 105 -6.00 -2.28 9.06
N CYS A 106 -4.67 -2.41 8.94
CA CYS A 106 -3.70 -1.37 9.27
C CYS A 106 -3.64 -0.23 8.23
N MET A 107 -3.95 -0.52 6.96
CA MET A 107 -3.99 0.51 5.92
C MET A 107 -5.21 1.43 6.06
N ASP A 108 -6.34 0.88 6.46
CA ASP A 108 -7.56 1.64 6.73
C ASP A 108 -7.55 2.24 8.15
N LYS A 109 -7.40 3.57 8.22
CA LYS A 109 -7.33 4.30 9.49
C LYS A 109 -8.63 4.28 10.29
N ASP A 110 -9.80 4.15 9.64
CA ASP A 110 -11.07 3.96 10.34
C ASP A 110 -11.10 2.58 11.01
N VAL A 111 -10.83 1.53 10.24
CA VAL A 111 -10.80 0.14 10.74
C VAL A 111 -9.78 0.01 11.86
N THR A 112 -8.54 0.45 11.63
CA THR A 112 -7.46 0.45 12.64
C THR A 112 -7.93 1.11 13.93
N LYS A 113 -8.47 2.33 13.87
CA LYS A 113 -8.90 3.05 15.07
C LYS A 113 -10.03 2.35 15.79
N ARG A 114 -11.01 1.79 15.07
CA ARG A 114 -12.11 1.04 15.70
C ARG A 114 -11.60 -0.20 16.43
N LEU A 115 -10.66 -0.95 15.84
CA LEU A 115 -10.04 -2.13 16.46
C LEU A 115 -9.20 -1.75 17.68
N LEU A 116 -8.37 -0.71 17.59
CA LEU A 116 -7.58 -0.22 18.73
C LEU A 116 -8.46 0.24 19.89
N ARG A 117 -9.54 0.97 19.58
CA ARG A 117 -10.53 1.40 20.59
C ARG A 117 -11.20 0.22 21.27
N ASP A 118 -11.62 -0.79 20.50
CA ASP A 118 -12.26 -2.01 21.03
C ASP A 118 -11.31 -2.80 21.94
N ALA A 119 -10.02 -2.83 21.60
CA ALA A 119 -8.97 -3.40 22.44
C ALA A 119 -8.62 -2.56 23.70
N GLY A 120 -9.30 -1.44 23.94
CA GLY A 120 -9.05 -0.57 25.10
C GLY A 120 -7.80 0.30 24.99
N LEU A 121 -7.24 0.47 23.79
CA LEU A 121 -6.09 1.34 23.57
C LEU A 121 -6.53 2.80 23.34
N ASN A 122 -5.75 3.72 23.89
CA ASN A 122 -6.01 5.15 23.73
C ASN A 122 -5.78 5.57 22.28
N ILE A 123 -6.80 6.18 21.68
CA ILE A 123 -6.76 6.77 20.33
C ILE A 123 -7.31 8.19 20.35
N ALA A 124 -6.88 9.01 19.39
CA ALA A 124 -7.50 10.32 19.18
C ALA A 124 -8.97 10.16 18.73
N PRO A 125 -9.93 10.85 19.38
CA PRO A 125 -11.34 10.90 18.97
C PRO A 125 -11.47 11.22 17.47
N PHE A 126 -12.46 10.63 16.82
CA PHE A 126 -12.62 10.79 15.37
C PHE A 126 -14.06 10.55 14.93
N ILE A 127 -14.37 11.08 13.74
CA ILE A 127 -15.58 10.82 12.97
C ILE A 127 -15.14 10.38 11.58
N THR A 128 -15.76 9.32 11.05
CA THR A 128 -15.50 8.83 9.69
C THR A 128 -16.60 9.33 8.75
N LEU A 129 -16.17 10.10 7.76
CA LEU A 129 -17.04 10.58 6.69
C LEU A 129 -16.93 9.66 5.48
N THR A 130 -18.06 9.40 4.84
CA THR A 130 -18.18 8.66 3.59
C THR A 130 -19.02 9.49 2.64
N ARG A 131 -19.00 9.13 1.35
CA ARG A 131 -19.90 9.76 0.36
C ARG A 131 -21.37 9.70 0.76
N ALA A 132 -21.78 8.69 1.52
CA ALA A 132 -23.16 8.48 1.93
C ALA A 132 -23.60 9.35 3.12
N ASN A 133 -22.68 9.73 4.02
CA ASN A 133 -23.02 10.44 5.26
C ASN A 133 -22.48 11.87 5.34
N ARG A 134 -21.52 12.27 4.49
CA ARG A 134 -20.80 13.55 4.64
C ARG A 134 -21.70 14.79 4.59
N HIS A 135 -22.85 14.70 3.92
CA HIS A 135 -23.82 15.80 3.84
C HIS A 135 -24.79 15.85 5.02
N ASN A 136 -24.85 14.80 5.82
CA ASN A 136 -25.73 14.69 6.99
C ASN A 136 -25.02 15.02 8.30
N ILE A 137 -23.73 15.36 8.25
CA ILE A 137 -22.90 15.69 9.41
C ILE A 137 -22.36 17.09 9.18
N SER A 138 -22.90 18.06 9.92
CA SER A 138 -22.49 19.47 9.84
C SER A 138 -21.15 19.72 10.51
N PHE A 139 -20.47 20.81 10.13
CA PHE A 139 -19.23 21.23 10.79
C PHE A 139 -19.45 21.48 12.30
N ALA A 140 -20.55 22.14 12.67
CA ALA A 140 -20.88 22.40 14.08
C ALA A 140 -21.02 21.10 14.91
N GLU A 141 -21.57 20.03 14.34
CA GLU A 141 -21.63 18.72 14.99
C GLU A 141 -20.25 18.07 15.13
N VAL A 142 -19.36 18.27 14.16
CA VAL A 142 -17.98 17.76 14.23
C VAL A 142 -17.19 18.53 15.29
N GLU A 143 -17.25 19.87 15.27
CA GLU A 143 -16.56 20.74 16.20
C GLU A 143 -17.02 20.51 17.64
N SER A 144 -18.33 20.41 17.90
CA SER A 144 -18.85 20.15 19.24
C SER A 144 -18.37 18.80 19.82
N LYS A 145 -18.06 17.81 18.98
CA LYS A 145 -17.58 16.48 19.40
C LYS A 145 -16.07 16.38 19.51
N LEU A 146 -15.33 17.03 18.63
CA LEU A 146 -13.88 16.83 18.46
C LEU A 146 -13.04 18.07 18.80
N GLY A 147 -13.65 19.25 18.85
CA GLY A 147 -13.00 20.54 19.04
C GLY A 147 -12.20 21.02 17.84
N LEU A 148 -11.45 22.11 18.04
CA LEU A 148 -10.48 22.66 17.09
C LEU A 148 -9.07 22.68 17.72
N PRO A 149 -7.99 22.55 16.92
CA PRO A 149 -8.00 22.27 15.47
C PRO A 149 -8.39 20.83 15.15
N LEU A 150 -8.93 20.61 13.95
CA LEU A 150 -9.18 19.26 13.41
C LEU A 150 -8.07 18.84 12.43
N PHE A 151 -7.87 17.54 12.30
CA PHE A 151 -7.05 16.94 11.25
C PHE A 151 -7.93 16.08 10.34
N VAL A 152 -8.14 16.54 9.12
CA VAL A 152 -8.87 15.82 8.07
C VAL A 152 -7.88 15.02 7.24
N LYS A 153 -8.20 13.74 6.97
CA LYS A 153 -7.33 12.84 6.21
C LYS A 153 -8.12 11.73 5.53
N PRO A 154 -7.71 11.23 4.34
CA PRO A 154 -8.28 10.04 3.75
C PRO A 154 -8.04 8.81 4.65
N ALA A 155 -9.01 7.89 4.69
CA ALA A 155 -8.87 6.66 5.47
C ALA A 155 -7.75 5.76 4.89
N ASN A 156 -7.75 5.56 3.57
CA ASN A 156 -6.99 4.54 2.84
C ASN A 156 -5.79 5.08 2.04
N GLN A 157 -5.17 6.19 2.46
CA GLN A 157 -3.93 6.67 1.84
C GLN A 157 -2.76 6.75 2.82
N GLY A 158 -1.57 6.43 2.33
CA GLY A 158 -0.29 6.65 3.02
C GLY A 158 0.33 8.02 2.68
N SER A 159 1.55 8.25 3.17
CA SER A 159 2.44 9.34 2.72
C SER A 159 1.91 10.77 2.88
N SER A 160 1.02 11.01 3.86
CA SER A 160 0.47 12.34 4.20
C SER A 160 -0.27 13.06 3.06
N VAL A 161 -0.63 12.35 2.00
CA VAL A 161 -1.43 12.90 0.89
C VAL A 161 -2.86 13.13 1.35
N GLY A 162 -3.43 14.29 1.01
CA GLY A 162 -4.80 14.68 1.39
C GLY A 162 -4.99 15.05 2.87
N VAL A 163 -3.90 15.19 3.64
CA VAL A 163 -4.00 15.56 5.06
C VAL A 163 -4.06 17.08 5.22
N SER A 164 -5.04 17.56 5.98
CA SER A 164 -5.24 19.00 6.26
C SER A 164 -5.46 19.24 7.74
N LYS A 165 -4.78 20.27 8.29
CA LYS A 165 -5.11 20.83 9.61
C LYS A 165 -6.06 21.99 9.40
N VAL A 166 -7.22 21.97 10.06
CA VAL A 166 -8.28 22.97 9.85
C VAL A 166 -8.66 23.65 11.17
N THR A 167 -8.86 24.96 11.12
CA THR A 167 -9.24 25.82 12.25
C THR A 167 -10.51 26.62 12.01
N SER A 168 -11.19 26.40 10.88
CA SER A 168 -12.46 27.05 10.53
C SER A 168 -13.33 26.14 9.66
N GLU A 169 -14.62 26.47 9.56
CA GLU A 169 -15.58 25.77 8.72
C GLU A 169 -15.20 25.76 7.23
N GLU A 170 -14.75 26.91 6.70
CA GLU A 170 -14.28 27.01 5.30
C GLU A 170 -13.10 26.09 5.02
N GLN A 171 -12.11 26.06 5.92
CA GLN A 171 -10.98 25.16 5.79
C GLN A 171 -11.40 23.69 5.88
N TYR A 172 -12.36 23.38 6.75
CA TYR A 172 -12.94 22.05 6.87
C TYR A 172 -13.63 21.60 5.57
N ALA A 173 -14.47 22.44 4.96
CA ALA A 173 -15.15 22.10 3.71
C ALA A 173 -14.14 21.79 2.59
N ILE A 174 -13.13 22.65 2.42
CA ILE A 174 -12.05 22.44 1.43
C ILE A 174 -11.30 21.13 1.71
N ALA A 175 -10.98 20.87 2.98
CA ALA A 175 -10.23 19.67 3.37
C ALA A 175 -11.02 18.37 3.12
N VAL A 176 -12.33 18.37 3.36
CA VAL A 176 -13.20 17.20 3.12
C VAL A 176 -13.49 16.99 1.63
N ASP A 177 -13.37 18.02 0.80
CA ASP A 177 -13.41 17.87 -0.67
C ASP A 177 -12.06 17.37 -1.24
N LEU A 178 -10.94 17.72 -0.61
CA LEU A 178 -9.60 17.28 -1.01
C LEU A 178 -9.30 15.82 -0.63
N ALA A 179 -9.80 15.37 0.52
CA ALA A 179 -9.53 14.05 1.09
C ALA A 179 -10.38 12.93 0.47
#